data_AF-A0AAV4GYU4-F1
#
_entry.id   AF-A0AAV4GYU4-F1
#
_cell.length_a   1.000
_cell.length_b   1.000
_cell.length_c   1.000
_cell.angle_alpha   90.00
_cell.angle_beta   90.00
_cell.angle_gamma   90.00
#
_symmetry.space_group_name_H-M   'P 1'
#
loop_
_entity.id
_entity.type
_entity.pdbx_description
1 polymer ?
#
loop_
_entity_poly.entity_id
_entity_poly.type
_entity_poly.pdbx_seq_one_letter_code
_entity_poly.pdbx_strand_id
1 'polypeptide(L)'
;MVAAVKNIAQTLKPGGALLIRDYGLYDHAMLRFAKGHKLGDHFYVRQDGTRAYYFSLEKLSSVMEAAGLKMEKCTYIQRATINKKEGVNVPRIFVQGKFVKEVSCTAEKLCGGDNNIISSLALNCSVTNVVSSSDEHSLESDLNTDSSCSSFVQKQDSSIR
;
A
#
# COMPACT_ATOMS: atom_id res chain seq x y z
N MET A 1 8.17 4.56 -7.54
CA MET A 1 7.07 4.97 -6.64
C MET A 1 7.60 5.56 -5.34
N VAL A 2 8.42 4.84 -4.56
CA VAL A 2 8.94 5.31 -3.25
C VAL A 2 9.59 6.69 -3.31
N ALA A 3 10.44 6.98 -4.32
CA ALA A 3 11.09 8.29 -4.47
C ALA A 3 10.08 9.45 -4.57
N ALA A 4 8.98 9.28 -5.31
CA ALA A 4 7.94 10.30 -5.42
C ALA A 4 7.23 10.52 -4.08
N VAL A 5 6.95 9.45 -3.34
CA VAL A 5 6.34 9.55 -2.01
C VAL A 5 7.29 10.20 -1.01
N LYS A 6 8.60 9.91 -1.08
CA LYS A 6 9.62 10.57 -0.24
C LYS A 6 9.64 12.08 -0.49
N ASN A 7 9.57 12.52 -1.74
CA ASN A 7 9.49 13.94 -2.07
C ASN A 7 8.24 14.59 -1.45
N ILE A 8 7.10 13.91 -1.48
CA ILE A 8 5.87 14.40 -0.81
C ILE A 8 6.05 14.42 0.72
N ALA A 9 6.60 13.35 1.31
CA ALA A 9 6.81 13.27 2.75
C ALA A 9 7.75 14.38 3.28
N GLN A 10 8.71 14.82 2.46
CA GLN A 10 9.60 15.95 2.81
C GLN A 10 8.86 17.28 2.90
N THR A 11 7.81 17.51 2.11
CA THR A 11 7.03 18.76 2.15
C THR A 11 5.99 18.79 3.26
N LEU A 12 5.64 17.63 3.85
CA LEU A 12 4.72 17.56 4.98
C LEU A 12 5.37 18.08 6.27
N LYS A 13 4.63 18.89 7.03
CA LYS A 13 4.98 19.24 8.41
C LYS A 13 4.94 17.99 9.31
N PRO A 14 5.65 17.98 10.45
CA PRO A 14 5.45 16.97 11.49
C PRO A 14 3.96 16.85 11.85
N GLY A 15 3.42 15.63 11.87
CA GLY A 15 1.98 15.37 12.06
C GLY A 15 1.10 15.61 10.83
N GLY A 16 1.66 16.05 9.70
CA GLY A 16 0.93 16.25 8.45
C GLY A 16 0.45 14.93 7.83
N ALA A 17 -0.72 14.96 7.19
CA ALA A 17 -1.34 13.80 6.58
C ALA A 17 -1.28 13.82 5.04
N LEU A 18 -1.01 12.66 4.45
CA LEU A 18 -1.17 12.35 3.05
C LEU A 18 -2.45 11.54 2.84
N LEU A 19 -3.39 12.11 2.09
CA LEU A 19 -4.58 11.41 1.62
C LEU A 19 -4.36 10.97 0.18
N ILE A 20 -4.55 9.68 -0.09
CA ILE A 20 -4.41 9.11 -1.42
C ILE A 20 -5.62 8.29 -1.79
N ARG A 21 -6.01 8.37 -3.06
CA ARG A 21 -6.98 7.46 -3.67
C ARG A 21 -6.51 7.11 -5.07
N ASP A 22 -6.41 5.82 -5.36
CA ASP A 22 -5.93 5.31 -6.66
C ASP A 22 -6.68 4.02 -7.03
N TYR A 23 -6.42 3.46 -8.21
CA TYR A 23 -7.06 2.23 -8.67
C TYR A 23 -6.66 1.03 -7.80
N GLY A 24 -7.65 0.25 -7.38
CA GLY A 24 -7.44 -0.97 -6.61
C GLY A 24 -7.41 -2.22 -7.48
N LEU A 25 -6.86 -3.31 -6.94
CA LEU A 25 -6.90 -4.61 -7.59
C LEU A 25 -8.33 -5.02 -7.96
N TYR A 26 -8.43 -5.78 -9.05
CA TYR A 26 -9.68 -6.33 -9.58
C TYR A 26 -10.70 -5.26 -10.03
N ASP A 27 -10.28 -4.00 -10.18
CA ASP A 27 -11.10 -2.97 -10.83
C ASP A 27 -11.52 -3.43 -12.23
N HIS A 28 -12.76 -3.13 -12.63
CA HIS A 28 -13.27 -3.58 -13.93
C HIS A 28 -12.41 -3.09 -15.11
N ALA A 29 -11.74 -1.93 -15.00
CA ALA A 29 -10.83 -1.49 -16.06
C ALA A 29 -9.56 -2.36 -16.16
N MET A 30 -9.07 -2.91 -15.04
CA MET A 30 -7.96 -3.86 -15.01
C MET A 30 -8.31 -5.14 -15.79
N LEU A 31 -9.51 -5.66 -15.55
CA LEU A 31 -9.96 -6.94 -16.13
C LEU A 31 -10.20 -6.88 -17.64
N ARG A 32 -10.42 -5.67 -18.19
CA ARG A 32 -10.67 -5.47 -19.63
C ARG A 32 -9.41 -5.34 -20.47
N PHE A 33 -8.22 -5.23 -19.89
CA PHE A 33 -7.02 -5.08 -20.70
C PHE A 33 -6.79 -6.32 -21.57
N ALA A 34 -6.64 -6.11 -22.87
CA ALA A 34 -6.33 -7.17 -23.81
C ALA A 34 -4.90 -7.72 -23.60
N LYS A 35 -4.67 -8.94 -24.08
CA LYS A 35 -3.32 -9.54 -24.11
C LYS A 35 -2.36 -8.60 -24.85
N GLY A 36 -1.20 -8.32 -24.24
CA GLY A 36 -0.20 -7.39 -24.78
C GLY A 36 -0.15 -6.01 -24.11
N HIS A 37 -1.15 -5.65 -23.30
CA HIS A 37 -1.15 -4.37 -22.57
C HIS A 37 -0.55 -4.45 -21.15
N LYS A 38 -0.21 -5.64 -20.66
CA LYS A 38 0.41 -5.83 -19.33
C LYS A 38 1.92 -5.59 -19.45
N LEU A 39 2.41 -4.54 -18.82
CA LEU A 39 3.84 -4.20 -18.74
C LEU A 39 4.55 -4.94 -17.60
N GLY A 40 3.80 -5.34 -16.58
CA GLY A 40 4.27 -6.04 -15.40
C GLY A 40 3.13 -6.34 -14.45
N ASP A 41 3.44 -6.87 -13.27
CA ASP A 41 2.38 -7.19 -12.31
C ASP A 41 1.65 -5.94 -11.84
N HIS A 42 0.33 -5.99 -12.04
CA HIS A 42 -0.59 -4.90 -11.79
C HIS A 42 -0.27 -3.61 -12.55
N PHE A 43 0.59 -3.67 -13.58
CA PHE A 43 1.06 -2.52 -14.34
C PHE A 43 0.74 -2.67 -15.83
N TYR A 44 0.00 -1.71 -16.37
CA TYR A 44 -0.60 -1.80 -17.70
C TYR A 44 -0.38 -0.52 -18.49
N VAL A 45 -0.39 -0.64 -19.81
CA VAL A 45 -0.41 0.47 -20.76
C VAL A 45 -1.79 0.59 -21.39
N ARG A 46 -2.33 1.81 -21.38
CA ARG A 46 -3.59 2.17 -22.05
C ARG A 46 -3.36 2.40 -23.53
N GLN A 47 -4.45 2.49 -24.30
CA GLN A 47 -4.39 2.72 -25.75
C GLN A 47 -3.77 4.08 -26.11
N ASP A 48 -3.91 5.08 -25.23
CA ASP A 48 -3.31 6.40 -25.37
C ASP A 48 -1.82 6.45 -24.95
N GLY A 49 -1.21 5.30 -24.64
CA GLY A 49 0.18 5.19 -24.19
C GLY A 49 0.40 5.58 -22.73
N THR A 50 -0.64 6.01 -22.00
CA THR A 50 -0.52 6.28 -20.57
C THR A 50 -0.44 4.97 -19.78
N ARG A 51 0.16 5.04 -18.58
CA ARG A 51 0.43 3.87 -17.75
C ARG A 51 -0.51 3.86 -16.56
N ALA A 52 -1.07 2.70 -16.25
CA ALA A 52 -1.96 2.48 -15.11
C ALA A 52 -1.37 1.41 -14.19
N TYR A 53 -1.33 1.70 -12.90
CA TYR A 53 -0.98 0.73 -11.86
C TYR A 53 -2.19 0.46 -10.98
N TYR A 54 -2.43 -0.80 -10.63
CA TYR A 54 -3.51 -1.21 -9.75
C TYR A 54 -2.95 -1.66 -8.41
N PHE A 55 -3.31 -0.97 -7.35
CA PHE A 55 -2.72 -1.16 -6.03
C PHE A 55 -3.42 -2.26 -5.24
N SER A 56 -2.60 -3.10 -4.62
CA SER A 56 -3.00 -3.84 -3.43
C SER A 56 -2.86 -2.95 -2.19
N LEU A 57 -3.56 -3.28 -1.10
CA LEU A 57 -3.43 -2.54 0.16
C LEU A 57 -2.00 -2.66 0.71
N GLU A 58 -1.42 -3.85 0.64
CA GLU A 58 -0.07 -4.19 1.11
C GLU A 58 0.99 -3.45 0.30
N LYS A 59 0.80 -3.35 -1.03
CA LYS A 59 1.74 -2.62 -1.88
C LYS A 59 1.71 -1.13 -1.56
N LEU A 60 0.51 -0.57 -1.37
CA LEU A 60 0.36 0.84 -1.04
C LEU A 60 0.97 1.15 0.33
N SER A 61 0.66 0.35 1.35
CA SER A 61 1.23 0.53 2.70
C SER A 61 2.75 0.42 2.69
N SER A 62 3.30 -0.62 2.06
CA SER A 62 4.75 -0.83 1.95
C SER A 62 5.47 0.35 1.28
N VAL A 63 4.90 0.94 0.22
CA VAL A 63 5.49 2.10 -0.46
C VAL A 63 5.47 3.35 0.42
N MET A 64 4.41 3.55 1.21
CA MET A 64 4.26 4.69 2.11
C MET A 64 5.18 4.57 3.33
N GLU A 65 5.27 3.38 3.93
CA GLU A 65 6.15 3.08 5.06
C GLU A 65 7.63 3.21 4.66
N ALA A 66 8.02 2.71 3.48
CA ALA A 66 9.36 2.91 2.94
C ALA A 66 9.73 4.38 2.68
N ALA A 67 8.73 5.28 2.66
CA ALA A 67 8.91 6.72 2.57
C ALA A 67 8.84 7.44 3.93
N GLY A 68 8.70 6.72 5.04
CA GLY A 68 8.63 7.27 6.40
C GLY A 68 7.26 7.81 6.79
N LEU A 69 6.20 7.36 6.13
CA LEU A 69 4.82 7.70 6.49
C LEU A 69 4.16 6.53 7.21
N LYS A 70 3.55 6.80 8.36
CA LYS A 70 2.79 5.82 9.13
C LYS A 70 1.39 5.67 8.56
N MET A 71 0.94 4.44 8.36
CA MET A 71 -0.42 4.15 7.95
C MET A 71 -1.41 4.37 9.10
N GLU A 72 -2.44 5.17 8.86
CA GLU A 72 -3.56 5.33 9.80
C GLU A 72 -4.81 4.57 9.31
N LYS A 73 -5.10 4.66 8.01
CA LYS A 73 -6.19 3.90 7.39
C LYS A 73 -5.81 3.55 5.96
N CYS A 74 -6.06 2.32 5.53
CA CYS A 74 -5.95 1.92 4.13
C CYS A 74 -7.01 0.86 3.82
N THR A 75 -7.92 1.14 2.90
CA THR A 75 -9.07 0.26 2.59
C THR A 75 -9.43 0.32 1.13
N TYR A 76 -10.04 -0.75 0.61
CA TYR A 76 -10.72 -0.69 -0.67
C TYR A 76 -12.06 0.01 -0.58
N ILE A 77 -12.41 0.76 -1.62
CA ILE A 77 -13.71 1.41 -1.80
C ILE A 77 -14.25 1.01 -3.16
N GLN A 78 -15.49 0.55 -3.17
CA GLN A 78 -16.19 0.20 -4.41
C GLN A 78 -17.19 1.30 -4.76
N ARG A 79 -17.26 1.65 -6.04
CA ARG A 79 -18.28 2.55 -6.60
C ARG A 79 -18.92 1.96 -7.84
N ALA A 80 -20.24 1.88 -7.84
CA ALA A 80 -21.01 1.49 -9.03
C ALA A 80 -21.12 2.69 -9.98
N THR A 81 -20.61 2.55 -11.21
CA THR A 81 -20.90 3.49 -12.29
C THR A 81 -22.07 2.94 -13.09
N ILE A 82 -23.25 3.53 -12.92
CA ILE A 82 -24.48 3.07 -13.58
C ILE A 82 -24.74 3.93 -14.81
N ASN A 83 -24.58 3.36 -15.99
CA ASN A 83 -25.10 3.97 -17.21
C ASN A 83 -26.54 3.50 -17.40
N LYS A 84 -27.50 4.32 -16.96
CA LYS A 84 -28.93 3.98 -17.02
C LYS A 84 -29.46 3.81 -18.44
N LYS A 85 -28.84 4.42 -19.45
CA LYS A 85 -29.26 4.30 -20.85
C LYS A 85 -28.89 2.94 -21.44
N GLU A 86 -27.70 2.45 -21.10
CA GLU A 86 -27.14 1.19 -21.61
C GLU A 86 -27.41 0.00 -20.67
N GLY A 87 -27.98 0.24 -19.48
CA GLY A 87 -28.20 -0.79 -18.46
C GLY A 87 -26.92 -1.36 -17.83
N VAL A 88 -25.77 -0.74 -18.07
CA VAL A 88 -24.47 -1.25 -17.63
C VAL A 88 -24.13 -0.72 -16.24
N ASN A 89 -23.84 -1.64 -15.31
CA ASN A 89 -23.24 -1.36 -14.01
C ASN A 89 -21.76 -1.75 -14.04
N VAL A 90 -20.88 -0.75 -14.06
CA VAL A 90 -19.43 -0.98 -14.02
C VAL A 90 -18.92 -0.75 -12.60
N PRO A 91 -18.61 -1.81 -11.83
CA PRO A 91 -18.01 -1.66 -10.52
C PRO A 91 -16.58 -1.11 -10.68
N ARG A 92 -16.30 -0.02 -9.99
CA ARG A 92 -14.97 0.55 -9.88
C ARG A 92 -14.41 0.30 -8.49
N ILE A 93 -13.18 -0.17 -8.40
CA ILE A 93 -12.48 -0.46 -7.15
C ILE A 93 -11.32 0.52 -7.02
N PHE A 94 -11.29 1.20 -5.88
CA PHE A 94 -10.23 2.14 -5.52
C PHE A 94 -9.58 1.71 -4.21
N VAL A 95 -8.27 1.92 -4.09
CA VAL A 95 -7.62 2.01 -2.79
C VAL A 95 -7.81 3.42 -2.27
N GLN A 96 -8.09 3.56 -0.98
CA GLN A 96 -8.10 4.86 -0.30
C GLN A 96 -7.28 4.74 0.98
N GLY A 97 -6.32 5.64 1.14
CA GLY A 97 -5.39 5.65 2.26
C GLY A 97 -5.24 7.01 2.91
N LYS A 98 -5.03 6.99 4.22
CA LYS A 98 -4.58 8.11 5.05
C LYS A 98 -3.29 7.68 5.74
N PHE A 99 -2.23 8.44 5.48
CA PHE A 99 -0.91 8.23 6.04
C PHE A 99 -0.44 9.51 6.72
N VAL A 100 0.31 9.40 7.81
CA VAL A 100 0.73 10.54 8.63
C VAL A 100 2.24 10.55 8.74
N LYS A 101 2.85 11.72 8.58
CA LYS A 101 4.25 11.94 8.91
C LYS A 101 4.37 12.03 10.42
N GLU A 102 5.16 11.15 11.01
CA GLU A 102 5.35 11.17 12.46
C GLU A 102 5.90 12.52 12.93
N VAL A 103 5.48 12.92 14.13
CA VAL A 103 5.98 14.12 14.75
C VAL A 103 7.43 13.82 15.15
N SER A 104 8.39 14.31 14.36
CA SER A 104 9.75 14.42 14.86
C SER A 104 9.69 15.46 15.98
N CYS A 105 9.86 15.00 17.22
CA CYS A 105 10.21 15.89 18.30
C CYS A 105 11.62 16.40 17.98
N THR A 106 11.72 17.44 17.16
CA THR A 106 12.93 18.23 17.08
C THR A 106 13.07 18.86 18.45
N ALA A 107 14.00 18.37 19.26
CA ALA A 107 14.44 19.07 20.46
C ALA A 107 14.85 20.47 20.01
N GLU A 108 13.93 21.43 20.18
CA GLU A 108 14.26 22.82 19.96
C GLU A 108 15.38 23.17 20.94
N LYS A 109 16.45 23.70 20.37
CA LYS A 109 17.63 24.18 21.05
C LYS A 109 17.22 25.20 22.12
N LEU A 110 17.06 24.77 23.37
CA LEU A 110 17.05 25.66 24.54
C LEU A 110 18.49 26.15 24.76
N CYS A 111 18.91 27.19 24.04
CA CYS A 111 20.05 27.99 24.44
C CYS A 111 19.54 29.18 25.27
N GLY A 112 19.69 29.05 26.59
CA GLY A 112 19.44 30.07 27.60
C GLY A 112 19.35 29.40 28.96
N GLY A 113 20.43 29.49 29.76
CA GLY A 113 20.59 28.78 31.02
C GLY A 113 19.54 29.15 32.07
N ASP A 114 19.09 28.15 32.83
CA ASP A 114 19.31 28.03 34.27
C ASP A 114 18.71 26.70 34.79
N ASN A 115 19.24 26.26 35.92
CA ASN A 115 19.15 24.90 36.47
C ASN A 115 17.73 24.43 36.87
N ASN A 116 17.55 23.10 36.86
CA ASN A 116 16.45 22.30 37.44
C ASN A 116 15.05 22.45 36.82
N ILE A 117 14.62 21.46 36.03
CA ILE A 117 13.45 20.56 36.24
C ILE A 117 13.54 19.48 35.14
N ILE A 118 13.92 18.24 35.46
CA ILE A 118 13.62 17.10 34.57
C ILE A 118 12.27 16.54 35.00
N SER A 119 11.19 17.07 34.43
CA SER A 119 9.89 16.40 34.45
C SER A 119 9.87 15.35 33.36
N SER A 120 9.82 14.10 33.80
CA SER A 120 9.41 12.92 33.03
C SER A 120 8.38 13.21 31.95
N LEU A 121 8.63 12.78 30.71
CA LEU A 121 7.62 12.10 29.89
C LEU A 121 8.30 11.23 28.80
N ALA A 122 8.42 9.94 29.13
CA ALA A 122 8.37 8.78 28.26
C ALA A 122 9.13 8.79 26.91
N LEU A 123 10.40 8.40 26.95
CA LEU A 123 10.98 7.58 25.89
C LEU A 123 10.42 6.15 26.01
N ASN A 124 9.37 5.86 25.26
CA ASN A 124 8.96 4.48 24.97
C ASN A 124 9.06 4.27 23.46
N CYS A 125 10.27 4.24 22.93
CA CYS A 125 10.53 3.69 21.62
C CYS A 125 11.44 2.47 21.83
N SER A 126 10.82 1.30 21.83
CA SER A 126 11.49 0.02 21.95
C SER A 126 12.38 -0.20 20.74
N VAL A 127 13.65 0.17 20.87
CA VAL A 127 14.72 -0.33 20.01
C VAL A 127 15.08 -1.71 20.54
N THR A 128 14.52 -2.76 19.96
CA THR A 128 15.14 -4.08 20.02
C THR A 128 16.03 -4.23 18.79
N ASN A 129 17.28 -3.80 18.92
CA ASN A 129 18.38 -4.40 18.17
C ASN A 129 18.82 -5.64 18.98
N VAL A 130 18.73 -6.83 18.39
CA VAL A 130 19.56 -7.96 18.81
C VAL A 130 20.27 -8.51 17.58
N VAL A 131 21.58 -8.58 17.77
CA VAL A 131 22.64 -9.04 16.88
C VAL A 131 22.48 -10.52 16.52
N SER A 132 22.96 -10.85 15.32
CA SER A 132 23.15 -12.19 14.76
C SER A 132 24.24 -13.01 15.48
N SER A 133 23.98 -14.30 15.72
CA SER A 133 24.99 -15.38 15.64
C SER A 133 24.34 -16.78 15.72
N SER A 134 24.74 -17.63 14.77
CA SER A 134 24.86 -19.10 14.75
C SER A 134 24.41 -19.94 15.96
N ASP A 135 23.65 -21.01 15.70
CA ASP A 135 24.12 -22.41 15.83
C ASP A 135 23.08 -23.42 15.30
N GLU A 136 23.58 -24.50 14.68
CA GLU A 136 22.83 -25.67 14.25
C GLU A 136 22.31 -26.51 15.44
N HIS A 137 21.13 -27.12 15.34
CA HIS A 137 20.99 -28.58 15.41
C HIS A 137 19.58 -29.05 15.01
N SER A 138 19.58 -30.05 14.14
CA SER A 138 18.54 -30.98 13.70
C SER A 138 17.55 -31.48 14.78
N LEU A 139 16.31 -31.77 14.37
CA LEU A 139 15.68 -33.10 14.42
C LEU A 139 14.27 -33.08 13.79
N GLU A 140 13.99 -34.17 13.07
CA GLU A 140 12.87 -34.39 12.15
C GLU A 140 11.50 -34.65 12.81
N SER A 141 10.48 -34.65 11.95
CA SER A 141 9.28 -35.52 11.90
C SER A 141 7.98 -34.72 11.74
N ASP A 142 6.98 -35.08 10.95
CA ASP A 142 6.83 -35.88 9.73
C ASP A 142 5.33 -35.76 9.37
N LEU A 143 4.96 -35.86 8.07
CA LEU A 143 3.62 -36.22 7.55
C LEU A 143 2.50 -35.14 7.67
N ASN A 144 1.57 -34.90 6.73
CA ASN A 144 1.30 -35.41 5.37
C ASN A 144 0.13 -34.59 4.74
N THR A 145 0.15 -34.46 3.40
CA THR A 145 -0.95 -34.48 2.40
C THR A 145 -2.35 -33.90 2.71
N ASP A 146 -2.83 -32.96 1.87
CA ASP A 146 -3.84 -33.20 0.79
C ASP A 146 -4.22 -31.85 0.14
N SER A 147 -3.94 -31.61 -1.15
CA SER A 147 -4.81 -31.83 -2.31
C SER A 147 -6.24 -31.23 -2.21
N SER A 148 -6.45 -30.13 -2.94
CA SER A 148 -7.60 -29.98 -3.85
C SER A 148 -7.47 -28.66 -4.61
N CYS A 149 -6.87 -28.80 -5.79
CA CYS A 149 -7.01 -27.90 -6.91
C CYS A 149 -8.50 -27.83 -7.29
N SER A 150 -9.12 -26.66 -7.18
CA SER A 150 -10.41 -26.37 -7.79
C SER A 150 -10.20 -25.29 -8.84
N SER A 151 -10.21 -25.76 -10.08
CA SER A 151 -10.26 -25.01 -11.32
C SER A 151 -11.47 -24.08 -11.38
N PHE A 152 -11.26 -22.77 -11.47
CA PHE A 152 -12.29 -21.81 -11.87
C PHE A 152 -12.05 -21.37 -13.32
N VAL A 153 -12.76 -22.01 -14.23
CA VAL A 153 -12.84 -21.64 -15.65
C VAL A 153 -13.86 -20.51 -15.78
N GLN A 154 -13.42 -19.28 -16.04
CA GLN A 154 -14.30 -18.22 -16.54
C GLN A 154 -14.24 -18.22 -18.07
N LYS A 155 -15.35 -18.64 -18.69
CA LYS A 155 -15.64 -18.47 -20.11
C LYS A 155 -15.47 -16.99 -20.47
N GLN A 156 -14.59 -16.69 -21.42
CA GLN A 156 -14.60 -15.43 -22.12
C GLN A 156 -15.72 -15.49 -23.16
N ASP A 157 -16.82 -14.76 -22.92
CA ASP A 157 -17.74 -14.45 -24.00
C ASP A 157 -17.13 -13.35 -24.86
N SER A 158 -16.59 -13.78 -25.99
CA SER A 158 -16.18 -12.93 -27.10
C SER A 158 -17.43 -12.53 -27.90
N SER A 159 -18.05 -11.42 -27.51
CA SER A 159 -18.94 -10.61 -28.35
C SER A 159 -19.28 -9.35 -27.53
N ILE A 160 -18.88 -8.16 -27.96
CA ILE A 160 -19.67 -7.29 -28.84
C ILE A 160 -18.74 -6.18 -29.34
N ARG A 161 -19.01 -5.79 -30.59
CA ARG A 161 -18.34 -4.78 -31.41
C ARG A 161 -18.30 -3.39 -30.77
#